data_AF-A0A0R0D7Z3-F1
#
_entry.id   AF-A0A0R0D7Z3-F1
#
_cell.length_a   1.000
_cell.length_b   1.000
_cell.length_c   1.000
_cell.angle_alpha   90.00
_cell.angle_beta   90.00
_cell.angle_gamma   90.00
#
_symmetry.space_group_name_H-M   'P 1'
#
loop_
_entity.id
_entity.type
_entity.pdbx_description
1 polymer ?
#
loop_
_entity_poly.entity_id
_entity_poly.type
_entity_poly.pdbx_seq_one_letter_code
_entity_poly.pdbx_strand_id
1 'polypeptide(L)'
;MSAELHATTAAKTSKSGFFSFFESLLSFVLCALMAIGLIAATATWRSSTVEFIGSDRMRITENTWWGLLSDETTYRSSAGGWLLIRSNGDEVAVSAQPIRINN
;
A
#
# COMPACT_ATOMS: atom_id res chain seq x y z
N MET A 1 40.28 -59.99 -13.30
CA MET A 1 38.92 -59.84 -12.74
C MET A 1 38.71 -58.37 -12.44
N SER A 2 38.45 -57.64 -13.52
CA SER A 2 38.10 -56.23 -13.56
C SER A 2 36.61 -56.21 -13.86
N ALA A 3 35.76 -55.72 -12.95
CA ALA A 3 34.38 -55.27 -13.26
C ALA A 3 33.56 -54.89 -12.03
N GLU A 4 33.87 -55.36 -10.81
CA GLU A 4 32.87 -55.25 -9.73
C GLU A 4 33.00 -54.00 -8.84
N LEU A 5 34.12 -53.28 -8.90
CA LEU A 5 34.34 -52.11 -8.04
C LEU A 5 33.84 -50.77 -8.62
N HIS A 6 33.15 -50.80 -9.77
CA HIS A 6 32.51 -49.62 -10.39
C HIS A 6 30.96 -49.67 -10.34
N ALA A 7 30.36 -50.71 -9.76
CA ALA A 7 28.90 -50.89 -9.76
C ALA A 7 28.17 -50.17 -8.61
N THR A 8 28.89 -49.54 -7.68
CA THR A 8 28.28 -48.70 -6.61
C THR A 8 28.26 -47.21 -6.94
N THR A 9 28.59 -46.82 -8.16
CA THR A 9 28.42 -45.42 -8.65
C THR A 9 26.98 -45.14 -9.16
N ALA A 10 26.07 -46.11 -9.18
CA ALA A 10 24.79 -45.95 -9.90
C ALA A 10 23.52 -46.28 -9.07
N ALA A 11 23.49 -45.95 -7.78
CA ALA A 11 22.22 -45.93 -7.03
C ALA A 11 21.59 -44.52 -7.06
N LYS A 12 21.16 -44.11 -8.25
CA LYS A 12 20.09 -43.12 -8.54
C LYS A 12 19.89 -41.99 -7.51
N THR A 13 20.82 -41.05 -7.48
CA THR A 13 20.52 -39.65 -7.09
C THR A 13 19.75 -38.99 -8.24
N SER A 14 18.44 -39.24 -8.34
CA SER A 14 17.58 -38.61 -9.36
C SER A 14 16.33 -37.93 -8.77
N LYS A 15 16.10 -38.04 -7.47
CA LYS A 15 14.97 -37.40 -6.78
C LYS A 15 15.27 -36.00 -6.23
N SER A 16 16.53 -35.59 -6.13
CA SER A 16 16.90 -34.28 -5.54
C SER A 16 16.58 -33.10 -6.46
N GLY A 17 16.80 -33.23 -7.77
CA GLY A 17 16.63 -32.11 -8.72
C GLY A 17 15.18 -31.68 -8.96
N PHE A 18 14.22 -32.63 -8.90
CA PHE A 18 12.80 -32.29 -9.07
C PHE A 18 12.27 -31.60 -7.82
N PHE A 19 12.53 -32.13 -6.63
CA PHE A 19 12.13 -31.48 -5.37
C PHE A 19 12.78 -30.09 -5.21
N SER A 20 14.06 -29.92 -5.54
CA SER A 20 14.73 -28.62 -5.46
C SER A 20 14.18 -27.60 -6.47
N PHE A 21 13.69 -28.06 -7.63
CA PHE A 21 13.03 -27.20 -8.61
C PHE A 21 11.68 -26.69 -8.08
N PHE A 22 10.85 -27.56 -7.51
CA PHE A 22 9.58 -27.15 -6.90
C PHE A 22 9.78 -26.24 -5.69
N GLU A 23 10.82 -26.50 -4.89
CA GLU A 23 11.18 -25.66 -3.76
C GLU A 23 11.62 -24.26 -4.22
N SER A 24 12.43 -24.17 -5.28
CA SER A 24 12.83 -22.89 -5.87
C SER A 24 11.66 -22.13 -6.49
N LEU A 25 10.75 -22.84 -7.18
CA LEU A 25 9.55 -22.26 -7.77
C LEU A 25 8.58 -21.74 -6.70
N LEU A 26 8.35 -22.54 -5.66
CA LEU A 26 7.50 -22.14 -4.53
C LEU A 26 8.08 -20.92 -3.81
N SER A 27 9.39 -20.90 -3.58
CA SER A 27 10.09 -19.76 -2.98
C SER A 27 9.97 -18.50 -3.84
N PHE A 28 10.09 -18.62 -5.16
CA PHE A 28 9.88 -17.52 -6.09
C PHE A 28 8.44 -16.98 -6.03
N VAL A 29 7.45 -17.86 -6.03
CA VAL A 29 6.03 -17.47 -5.92
C VAL A 29 5.74 -16.79 -4.59
N LEU A 30 6.26 -17.31 -3.48
CA LEU A 30 6.13 -16.70 -2.15
C LEU A 30 6.76 -15.30 -2.10
N CYS A 31 7.97 -15.14 -2.65
CA CYS A 31 8.63 -13.84 -2.77
C CYS A 31 7.79 -12.87 -3.62
N ALA A 32 7.26 -13.32 -4.75
CA ALA A 32 6.41 -12.49 -5.60
C ALA A 32 5.13 -12.05 -4.88
N LEU A 33 4.47 -12.97 -4.16
CA LEU A 33 3.28 -12.66 -3.37
C LEU A 33 3.59 -11.68 -2.22
N MET A 34 4.71 -11.86 -1.52
CA MET A 34 5.18 -10.91 -0.51
C MET A 34 5.45 -9.52 -1.11
N ALA A 35 6.10 -9.45 -2.27
CA ALA A 35 6.37 -8.20 -2.96
C ALA A 35 5.06 -7.50 -3.38
N ILE A 36 4.12 -8.24 -3.96
CA ILE A 36 2.80 -7.71 -4.33
C ILE A 36 2.04 -7.23 -3.08
N GLY A 37 2.05 -8.01 -2.00
CA GLY A 37 1.43 -7.63 -0.73
C GLY A 37 2.05 -6.37 -0.14
N LEU A 38 3.36 -6.21 -0.21
CA LEU A 38 4.08 -5.03 0.26
C LEU A 38 3.76 -3.80 -0.60
N ILE A 39 3.73 -3.96 -1.93
CA ILE A 39 3.33 -2.91 -2.86
C ILE A 39 1.89 -2.48 -2.62
N ALA A 40 0.96 -3.43 -2.42
CA ALA A 40 -0.42 -3.12 -2.11
C ALA A 40 -0.54 -2.34 -0.79
N ALA A 41 0.11 -2.82 0.28
CA ALA A 41 0.09 -2.15 1.58
C ALA A 41 0.63 -0.71 1.51
N THR A 42 1.74 -0.52 0.80
CA THR A 42 2.37 0.80 0.63
C THR A 42 1.58 1.72 -0.30
N ALA A 43 0.94 1.18 -1.34
CA ALA A 43 0.07 1.96 -2.23
C ALA A 43 -1.23 2.42 -1.54
N THR A 44 -1.78 1.62 -0.63
CA THR A 44 -3.02 1.96 0.10
C THR A 44 -2.79 2.86 1.32
N TRP A 45 -1.54 3.06 1.74
CA TRP A 45 -1.24 3.84 2.93
C TRP A 45 -1.56 5.32 2.71
N ARG A 46 -2.63 5.80 3.36
CA ARG A 46 -2.99 7.22 3.46
C ARG A 46 -2.80 7.69 4.89
N SER A 47 -2.14 8.83 5.06
CA SER A 47 -2.02 9.50 6.34
C SER A 47 -2.74 10.83 6.27
N SER A 48 -3.71 11.04 7.15
CA SER A 48 -4.41 12.31 7.28
C SER A 48 -3.89 13.04 8.51
N THR A 49 -3.36 14.24 8.32
CA THR A 49 -2.95 15.13 9.41
C THR A 49 -4.01 16.20 9.59
N VAL A 50 -4.50 16.33 10.83
CA VAL A 50 -5.45 17.37 11.21
C VAL A 50 -4.71 18.43 12.01
N GLU A 51 -4.74 19.67 11.54
CA GLU A 51 -4.16 20.81 12.21
C GLU A 51 -5.25 21.84 12.55
N PHE A 52 -5.28 22.28 13.80
CA PHE A 52 -6.19 23.34 14.22
C PHE A 52 -5.49 24.68 14.12
N ILE A 53 -5.99 25.56 13.24
CA ILE A 53 -5.43 26.90 13.02
C ILE A 53 -6.29 27.90 13.78
N GLY A 54 -5.94 28.15 15.04
CA GLY A 54 -6.74 29.01 15.93
C GLY A 54 -7.97 28.30 16.49
N SER A 55 -8.99 29.07 16.90
CA SER A 55 -10.21 28.54 17.53
C SER A 55 -11.35 28.23 16.55
N ASP A 56 -11.28 28.74 15.32
CA ASP A 56 -12.36 28.65 14.34
C ASP A 56 -11.96 27.93 13.04
N ARG A 57 -10.72 27.43 12.89
CA ARG A 57 -10.29 26.77 11.63
C ARG A 57 -9.60 25.44 11.86
N MET A 58 -9.83 24.54 10.93
CA MET A 58 -9.23 23.21 10.88
C MET A 58 -8.71 22.97 9.47
N ARG A 59 -7.44 22.63 9.37
CA ARG A 59 -6.80 22.21 8.13
C ARG A 59 -6.63 20.70 8.16
N ILE A 60 -7.04 20.05 7.09
CA ILE A 60 -6.83 18.61 6.87
C ILE A 60 -5.86 18.48 5.71
N THR A 61 -4.72 17.86 5.97
CA THR A 61 -3.73 17.53 4.95
C THR A 61 -3.73 16.02 4.76
N GLU A 62 -4.12 15.57 3.59
CA GLU A 62 -4.07 14.15 3.22
C GLU A 62 -2.78 13.89 2.45
N ASN A 63 -1.90 13.06 3.02
CA ASN A 63 -0.66 12.65 2.39
C ASN A 63 -0.69 11.16 2.03
N THR A 64 -0.34 10.87 0.78
CA THR A 64 -0.06 9.51 0.31
C THR A 64 1.44 9.22 0.40
N TRP A 65 1.82 7.98 0.71
CA TRP A 65 3.24 7.58 0.91
C TRP A 65 4.14 7.98 -0.26
N TRP A 66 3.60 7.92 -1.48
CA TRP A 66 4.33 8.24 -2.69
C TRP A 66 4.48 9.75 -2.95
N GLY A 67 4.00 10.62 -2.05
CA GLY A 67 4.01 12.07 -2.24
C GLY A 67 3.28 12.53 -3.50
N LEU A 68 2.52 11.63 -4.13
CA LEU A 68 1.93 11.79 -5.45
C LEU A 68 0.63 12.60 -5.41
N LEU A 69 -0.08 12.54 -4.27
CA LEU A 69 -1.22 13.40 -3.95
C LEU A 69 -1.05 13.89 -2.51
N SER A 70 -0.88 15.20 -2.36
CA SER A 70 -1.09 15.93 -1.11
C SER A 70 -2.28 16.85 -1.36
N ASP A 71 -3.40 16.59 -0.69
CA ASP A 71 -4.58 17.46 -0.76
C ASP A 71 -4.72 18.23 0.54
N GLU A 72 -4.84 19.55 0.44
CA GLU A 72 -4.98 20.46 1.57
C GLU A 72 -6.39 21.04 1.56
N THR A 73 -7.17 20.65 2.55
CA THR A 73 -8.56 21.08 2.68
C THR A 73 -8.72 21.90 3.95
N THR A 74 -9.13 23.17 3.81
CA THR A 74 -9.31 24.07 4.95
C THR A 74 -10.79 24.24 5.29
N TYR A 75 -11.11 24.08 6.56
CA TYR A 75 -12.44 24.23 7.14
C TYR A 75 -12.46 25.39 8.12
N ARG A 76 -13.61 26.06 8.21
CA ARG A 76 -13.90 27.12 9.16
C ARG A 76 -15.21 26.84 9.89
N SER A 77 -15.25 27.04 11.19
CA SER A 77 -16.46 26.93 11.98
C SER A 77 -17.29 28.22 11.85
N SER A 78 -18.60 28.05 11.73
CA SER A 78 -19.60 29.11 11.67
C SER A 78 -20.76 28.75 12.58
N ALA A 79 -21.60 29.73 12.94
CA ALA A 79 -22.76 29.52 13.82
C ALA A 79 -23.75 28.45 13.28
N GLY A 80 -23.71 28.17 11.98
CA GLY A 80 -24.53 27.14 11.31
C GLY A 80 -23.82 25.83 11.00
N GLY A 81 -22.56 25.63 11.43
CA GLY A 81 -21.77 24.41 11.17
C GLY A 81 -20.41 24.70 10.52
N TRP A 82 -19.85 23.70 9.84
CA TRP A 82 -18.56 23.81 9.15
C TRP A 82 -18.71 24.35 7.73
N LEU A 83 -17.83 25.28 7.36
CA LEU A 83 -17.68 25.84 6.02
C LEU A 83 -16.36 25.32 5.44
N LEU A 84 -16.38 24.87 4.19
CA LEU A 84 -15.19 24.58 3.42
C LEU A 84 -14.71 25.86 2.75
N ILE A 85 -13.43 26.18 2.89
CA ILE A 85 -12.76 27.25 2.14
C ILE A 85 -12.14 26.62 0.89
N ARG A 86 -12.70 26.95 -0.28
CA ARG A 86 -12.19 26.47 -1.56
C ARG A 86 -10.98 27.32 -2.00
N SER A 87 -10.16 26.79 -2.88
CA SER A 87 -8.93 27.45 -3.38
C SER A 87 -9.16 28.82 -4.05
N ASN A 88 -10.38 29.12 -4.48
CA ASN A 88 -10.79 30.42 -5.02
C ASN A 88 -11.22 31.43 -3.94
N GLY A 89 -11.21 31.05 -2.66
CA GLY A 89 -11.62 31.88 -1.54
C GLY A 89 -13.11 31.80 -1.22
N ASP A 90 -13.90 31.00 -1.95
CA ASP A 90 -15.32 30.83 -1.65
C ASP A 90 -15.52 29.95 -0.40
N GLU A 91 -16.42 30.39 0.48
CA GLU A 91 -16.85 29.63 1.65
C GLU A 91 -18.16 28.88 1.31
N VAL A 92 -18.14 27.55 1.37
CA VAL A 92 -19.30 26.71 1.07
C VAL A 92 -19.62 25.83 2.26
N ALA A 93 -20.87 25.83 2.71
CA ALA A 93 -21.30 24.95 3.80
C ALA A 93 -21.03 23.48 3.47
N VAL A 94 -20.36 22.76 4.37
CA VAL A 94 -20.03 21.34 4.19
C VAL A 94 -21.31 20.51 4.00
N SER A 95 -22.42 20.90 4.67
CA SER A 95 -23.73 20.26 4.52
C SER A 95 -24.35 20.38 3.12
N ALA A 96 -23.95 21.39 2.35
CA ALA A 96 -24.42 21.60 0.99
C ALA A 96 -23.53 20.91 -0.06
N GLN A 97 -22.44 20.25 0.37
CA GLN A 97 -21.53 19.57 -0.56
C GLN A 97 -21.87 18.10 -0.71
N PRO A 98 -21.82 17.57 -1.95
CA PRO A 98 -21.92 16.14 -2.16
C PRO A 98 -20.68 15.45 -1.57
N ILE A 99 -20.89 14.51 -0.66
CA ILE A 99 -19.82 13.66 -0.13
C ILE A 99 -19.31 12.79 -1.28
N ARG A 100 -18.13 13.13 -1.82
CA ARG A 100 -17.45 12.30 -2.81
C ARG A 100 -16.67 11.21 -2.09
N ILE A 101 -17.29 10.05 -1.93
CA ILE A 101 -16.58 8.83 -1.51
C ILE A 101 -15.92 8.26 -2.77
N ASN A 102 -14.64 8.56 -2.98
CA ASN A 102 -13.87 7.95 -4.05
C ASN A 102 -13.28 6.63 -3.53
N ASN A 103 -13.67 5.51 -4.15
CA ASN A 103 -13.16 4.16 -3.85
C ASN A 103 -11.75 3.99 -4.43
#